data_AF-A0A2V5N8B2-F1
#
_entry.id   AF-A0A2V5N8B2-F1
#
_cell.length_a   1.000
_cell.length_b   1.000
_cell.length_c   1.000
_cell.angle_alpha   90.00
_cell.angle_beta   90.00
_cell.angle_gamma   90.00
#
_symmetry.space_group_name_H-M   'P 1'
#
loop_
_entity.id
_entity.type
_entity.pdbx_description
1 polymer ?
#
loop_
_entity_poly.entity_id
_entity_poly.type
_entity_poly.pdbx_seq_one_letter_code
_entity_poly.pdbx_strand_id
1 'polypeptide(L)'
;MKDNRRRQRDDPQNQKESIAPETRNDVTRRRFLGTTAAGGAALLAGGLTSFFESSASAAKKAARAASSAVSRLATNWIEKSILELQSLMASGQLTSRDLTHGYIQRTADLNPLLHAVIEINPQAVAIASQLDNERRAGHVRGPLHGIPLLLKDNIATDDNMQTTAGSLAIYGSHVPADAVITQRLRAAGAVILGKANLGEWANFRSFIPIFPLAVGWSARGGNTINPYDLSYTSWGSSSGSAAGAAANLCAAAIGTE
;
A
#
# COMPACT_ATOMS: atom_id res chain seq x y z
N MET A 1 32.27 -58.29 52.12
CA MET A 1 31.41 -57.17 51.70
C MET A 1 30.97 -57.47 50.28
N LYS A 2 29.66 -57.69 50.11
CA LYS A 2 28.93 -58.34 49.00
C LYS A 2 28.97 -57.50 47.70
N ASP A 3 28.68 -57.93 46.48
CA ASP A 3 28.49 -59.20 45.71
C ASP A 3 27.75 -58.66 44.44
N ASN A 4 28.30 -58.67 43.21
CA ASN A 4 28.27 -59.76 42.24
C ASN A 4 26.98 -59.82 41.36
N ARG A 5 27.19 -60.38 40.15
CA ARG A 5 26.22 -60.98 39.19
C ARG A 5 25.56 -60.02 38.18
N ARG A 6 25.90 -60.06 36.88
CA ARG A 6 25.62 -61.10 35.85
C ARG A 6 24.19 -61.63 35.93
N ARG A 7 23.42 -61.50 34.85
CA ARG A 7 22.72 -62.63 34.23
C ARG A 7 22.26 -62.33 32.81
N GLN A 8 22.58 -63.32 31.98
CA GLN A 8 22.17 -63.56 30.61
C GLN A 8 20.86 -64.38 30.66
N ARG A 9 20.13 -64.35 29.53
CA ARG A 9 19.34 -65.45 28.93
C ARG A 9 17.85 -65.67 29.29
N ASP A 10 17.13 -65.78 28.17
CA ASP A 10 16.08 -66.73 27.79
C ASP A 10 14.60 -66.49 28.17
N ASP A 11 13.80 -66.42 27.08
CA ASP A 11 12.35 -66.69 26.85
C ASP A 11 11.93 -68.08 27.44
N PRO A 12 10.65 -68.56 27.46
CA PRO A 12 9.39 -68.03 26.91
C PRO A 12 8.10 -68.30 27.76
N GLN A 13 6.94 -67.97 27.19
CA GLN A 13 5.57 -68.46 27.47
C GLN A 13 4.90 -68.13 28.83
N ASN A 14 3.74 -67.44 28.82
CA ASN A 14 2.43 -68.08 29.00
C ASN A 14 1.24 -67.10 28.84
N GLN A 15 0.36 -67.48 27.91
CA GLN A 15 -1.11 -67.33 27.83
C GLN A 15 -1.85 -66.31 28.72
N LYS A 16 -2.67 -65.47 28.06
CA LYS A 16 -4.13 -65.51 28.23
C LYS A 16 -4.84 -64.74 27.10
N GLU A 17 -5.66 -65.47 26.36
CA GLU A 17 -6.70 -64.95 25.48
C GLU A 17 -7.80 -64.27 26.32
N SER A 18 -8.26 -63.09 25.89
CA SER A 18 -9.65 -62.67 26.07
C SER A 18 -10.09 -61.77 24.92
N ILE A 19 -11.18 -62.18 24.28
CA ILE A 19 -11.88 -61.71 23.08
C ILE A 19 -12.72 -60.45 23.45
N ALA A 20 -12.44 -59.25 22.89
CA ALA A 20 -13.10 -58.52 21.79
C ALA A 20 -13.83 -57.24 22.28
N PRO A 21 -14.31 -56.33 21.41
CA PRO A 21 -13.68 -55.72 20.24
C PRO A 21 -13.67 -54.18 20.35
N GLU A 22 -12.70 -53.48 19.77
CA GLU A 22 -12.93 -52.07 19.43
C GLU A 22 -12.15 -51.64 18.18
N THR A 23 -12.88 -50.95 17.32
CA THR A 23 -12.65 -50.72 15.90
C THR A 23 -11.58 -49.66 15.64
N ARG A 24 -10.51 -50.06 14.93
CA ARG A 24 -9.62 -49.14 14.21
C ARG A 24 -10.33 -48.55 12.99
N ASN A 25 -10.28 -47.23 12.83
CA ASN A 25 -10.53 -46.55 11.56
C ASN A 25 -9.27 -45.78 11.13
N ASP A 26 -8.19 -46.51 10.86
CA ASP A 26 -7.07 -45.95 10.11
C ASP A 26 -7.31 -46.15 8.61
N VAL A 27 -7.43 -45.03 7.89
CA VAL A 27 -7.66 -44.98 6.45
C VAL A 27 -6.35 -45.28 5.73
N THR A 28 -6.16 -46.52 5.27
CA THR A 28 -5.03 -46.88 4.39
C THR A 28 -5.30 -46.62 2.91
N ARG A 29 -4.22 -46.30 2.16
CA ARG A 29 -4.16 -45.93 0.71
C ARG A 29 -4.97 -46.81 -0.26
N ARG A 30 -5.37 -48.04 0.10
CA ARG A 30 -6.24 -48.89 -0.73
C ARG A 30 -7.72 -48.47 -0.74
N ARG A 31 -8.18 -47.65 0.22
CA ARG A 31 -9.54 -47.07 0.24
C ARG A 31 -9.68 -45.81 -0.62
N PHE A 32 -8.57 -45.26 -1.13
CA PHE A 32 -8.53 -44.06 -1.98
C PHE A 32 -8.62 -44.37 -3.49
N LEU A 33 -8.47 -45.63 -3.89
CA LEU A 33 -8.53 -46.06 -5.30
C LEU A 33 -9.68 -47.03 -5.62
N GLY A 34 -10.56 -47.29 -4.64
CA GLY A 34 -11.66 -48.26 -4.75
C GLY A 34 -13.04 -47.68 -5.08
N THR A 35 -13.21 -46.37 -5.19
CA THR A 35 -14.48 -45.72 -5.57
C THR A 35 -14.42 -45.22 -7.01
N THR A 36 -14.40 -46.14 -7.98
CA THR A 36 -14.60 -45.82 -9.41
C THR A 36 -15.44 -46.86 -10.15
N ALA A 37 -16.19 -47.72 -9.46
CA ALA A 37 -17.00 -48.74 -10.12
C ALA A 37 -18.34 -48.99 -9.41
N ALA A 38 -19.27 -48.04 -9.54
CA ALA A 38 -20.72 -48.30 -9.53
C ALA A 38 -21.46 -47.02 -9.93
N GLY A 39 -21.90 -46.93 -11.19
CA GLY A 39 -22.70 -45.82 -11.69
C GLY A 39 -22.63 -45.60 -13.20
N GLY A 40 -22.69 -46.67 -13.99
CA GLY A 40 -22.89 -46.54 -15.44
C GLY A 40 -24.37 -46.29 -15.75
N ALA A 41 -24.69 -45.07 -16.22
CA ALA A 41 -25.74 -44.73 -17.20
C ALA A 41 -25.98 -43.19 -17.29
N ALA A 42 -24.93 -42.40 -17.56
CA ALA A 42 -25.10 -40.98 -17.92
C ALA A 42 -24.02 -40.51 -18.93
N LEU A 43 -23.69 -41.36 -19.90
CA LEU A 43 -22.57 -41.13 -20.85
C LEU A 43 -22.99 -40.73 -22.27
N LEU A 44 -24.21 -40.24 -22.50
CA LEU A 44 -24.61 -39.73 -23.84
C LEU A 44 -25.28 -38.34 -23.86
N ALA A 45 -25.11 -37.53 -22.82
CA ALA A 45 -25.38 -36.09 -22.90
C ALA A 45 -24.59 -35.32 -21.83
N GLY A 46 -23.49 -34.65 -22.21
CA GLY A 46 -22.90 -33.52 -21.46
C GLY A 46 -22.31 -33.74 -20.05
N GLY A 47 -22.31 -34.97 -19.52
CA GLY A 47 -21.96 -35.26 -18.13
C GLY A 47 -20.50 -35.01 -17.74
N LEU A 48 -19.53 -35.45 -18.55
CA LEU A 48 -18.10 -35.25 -18.22
C LEU A 48 -17.61 -33.84 -18.52
N THR A 49 -18.14 -33.18 -19.55
CA THR A 49 -17.80 -31.78 -19.87
C THR A 49 -18.28 -30.82 -18.79
N SER A 50 -19.45 -31.07 -18.18
CA SER A 50 -19.97 -30.23 -17.09
C SER A 50 -19.13 -30.30 -15.79
N PHE A 51 -18.47 -31.44 -15.51
CA PHE A 51 -17.54 -31.54 -14.38
C PHE A 51 -16.22 -30.76 -14.60
N PHE A 52 -15.69 -30.76 -15.83
CA PHE A 52 -14.50 -29.96 -16.17
C PHE A 52 -14.82 -28.46 -16.30
N GLU A 53 -15.97 -28.09 -16.84
CA GLU A 53 -16.44 -26.69 -16.90
C GLU A 53 -16.72 -26.13 -15.50
N SER A 54 -17.34 -26.92 -14.61
CA SER A 54 -17.62 -26.51 -13.23
C SER A 54 -16.33 -26.25 -12.44
N SER A 55 -15.32 -27.10 -12.61
CA SER A 55 -14.01 -26.95 -11.95
C SER A 55 -13.22 -25.75 -12.49
N ALA A 56 -13.21 -25.53 -13.81
CA ALA A 56 -12.56 -24.38 -14.43
C ALA A 56 -13.27 -23.05 -14.08
N SER A 57 -14.61 -23.08 -13.98
CA SER A 57 -15.43 -21.94 -13.55
C SER A 57 -15.19 -21.59 -12.08
N ALA A 58 -15.11 -22.59 -11.20
CA ALA A 58 -14.79 -22.41 -9.78
C ALA A 58 -13.38 -21.81 -9.59
N ALA A 59 -12.38 -22.30 -10.34
CA ALA A 59 -11.02 -21.77 -10.31
C ALA A 59 -10.94 -20.32 -10.80
N LYS A 60 -11.63 -19.97 -11.91
CA LYS A 60 -11.74 -18.57 -12.38
C LYS A 60 -12.45 -17.67 -11.38
N LYS A 61 -13.51 -18.16 -10.72
CA LYS A 61 -14.24 -17.41 -9.70
C LYS A 61 -13.38 -17.17 -8.45
N ALA A 62 -12.60 -18.17 -8.02
CA ALA A 62 -11.64 -18.04 -6.92
C ALA A 62 -10.50 -17.07 -7.28
N ALA A 63 -9.94 -17.14 -8.49
CA ALA A 63 -8.92 -16.21 -8.96
C ALA A 63 -9.42 -14.77 -9.05
N ARG A 64 -10.67 -14.57 -9.51
CA ARG A 64 -11.32 -13.25 -9.57
C ARG A 64 -11.69 -12.73 -8.16
N ALA A 65 -12.08 -13.62 -7.25
CA ALA A 65 -12.30 -13.28 -5.84
C ALA A 65 -10.99 -12.88 -5.15
N ALA A 66 -9.90 -13.61 -5.38
CA ALA A 66 -8.57 -13.28 -4.89
C ALA A 66 -8.05 -11.96 -5.49
N SER A 67 -8.18 -11.77 -6.80
CA SER A 67 -7.79 -10.52 -7.47
C SER A 67 -8.62 -9.32 -6.99
N SER A 68 -9.93 -9.48 -6.76
CA SER A 68 -10.77 -8.42 -6.18
C SER A 68 -10.50 -8.19 -4.70
N ALA A 69 -10.10 -9.21 -3.93
CA ALA A 69 -9.65 -9.05 -2.55
C ALA A 69 -8.31 -8.30 -2.49
N VAL A 70 -7.35 -8.66 -3.34
CA VAL A 70 -6.06 -7.95 -3.50
C VAL A 70 -6.30 -6.50 -3.93
N SER A 71 -7.20 -6.27 -4.90
CA SER A 71 -7.57 -4.92 -5.33
C SER A 71 -8.27 -4.10 -4.23
N ARG A 72 -9.12 -4.74 -3.42
CA ARG A 72 -9.77 -4.09 -2.26
C ARG A 72 -8.78 -3.79 -1.13
N LEU A 73 -7.82 -4.66 -0.88
CA LEU A 73 -6.70 -4.38 0.03
C LEU A 73 -5.84 -3.23 -0.52
N ALA A 74 -5.60 -3.20 -1.84
CA ALA A 74 -4.80 -2.18 -2.51
C ALA A 74 -5.42 -0.77 -2.46
N THR A 75 -6.73 -0.64 -2.19
CA THR A 75 -7.43 0.66 -2.11
C THR A 75 -8.09 0.94 -0.76
N ASN A 76 -7.88 0.10 0.26
CA ASN A 76 -8.44 0.26 1.62
C ASN A 76 -7.86 1.48 2.40
N TRP A 77 -7.28 2.46 1.72
CA TRP A 77 -6.73 3.68 2.30
C TRP A 77 -7.29 4.96 1.64
N ILE A 78 -8.01 4.83 0.52
CA ILE A 78 -8.67 5.94 -0.18
C ILE A 78 -9.78 6.53 0.71
N GLU A 79 -9.88 7.87 0.76
CA GLU A 79 -10.83 8.64 1.59
C GLU A 79 -10.72 8.39 3.11
N LYS A 80 -9.62 7.79 3.58
CA LYS A 80 -9.39 7.59 5.02
C LYS A 80 -8.72 8.80 5.66
N SER A 81 -9.23 9.18 6.82
CA SER A 81 -8.57 10.14 7.70
C SER A 81 -7.23 9.60 8.20
N ILE A 82 -6.35 10.50 8.62
CA ILE A 82 -5.06 10.14 9.23
C ILE A 82 -5.24 9.17 10.41
N LEU A 83 -6.29 9.35 11.23
CA LEU A 83 -6.56 8.48 12.38
C LEU A 83 -6.96 7.06 11.97
N GLU A 84 -7.73 6.91 10.89
CA GLU A 84 -8.08 5.60 10.34
C GLU A 84 -6.87 4.92 9.71
N LEU A 85 -6.03 5.67 8.98
CA LEU A 85 -4.77 5.17 8.44
C LEU A 85 -3.83 4.70 9.56
N GLN A 86 -3.71 5.46 10.64
CA GLN A 86 -2.95 5.05 11.83
C GLN A 86 -3.50 3.77 12.44
N SER A 87 -4.83 3.62 12.52
CA SER A 87 -5.48 2.42 13.06
C SER A 87 -5.21 1.18 12.20
N LEU A 88 -5.22 1.34 10.87
CA LEU A 88 -4.84 0.26 9.94
C LEU A 88 -3.36 -0.13 10.09
N MET A 89 -2.47 0.86 10.24
CA MET A 89 -1.05 0.59 10.47
C MET A 89 -0.76 -0.04 11.83
N ALA A 90 -1.47 0.38 12.88
CA ALA A 90 -1.34 -0.19 14.21
C ALA A 90 -1.84 -1.64 14.29
N SER A 91 -2.88 -1.99 13.52
CA SER A 91 -3.41 -3.36 13.43
C SER A 91 -2.64 -4.26 12.45
N GLY A 92 -1.65 -3.73 11.73
CA GLY A 92 -0.87 -4.48 10.74
C GLY A 92 -1.61 -4.75 9.42
N GLN A 93 -2.80 -4.15 9.23
CA GLN A 93 -3.57 -4.26 7.98
C GLN A 93 -3.00 -3.40 6.85
N LEU A 94 -2.15 -2.42 7.19
CA LEU A 94 -1.49 -1.52 6.26
C LEU A 94 -0.08 -1.24 6.78
N THR A 95 0.87 -0.98 5.89
CA THR A 95 2.21 -0.49 6.27
C THR A 95 2.40 0.92 5.70
N SER A 96 3.27 1.72 6.31
CA SER A 96 3.65 3.03 5.78
C SER A 96 4.26 2.90 4.39
N ARG A 97 5.09 1.87 4.18
CA ARG A 97 5.69 1.53 2.89
C ARG A 97 4.62 1.30 1.82
N ASP A 98 3.63 0.45 2.10
CA ASP A 98 2.60 0.09 1.12
C ASP A 98 1.65 1.27 0.86
N LEU A 99 1.32 2.06 1.90
CA LEU A 99 0.55 3.29 1.75
C LEU A 99 1.28 4.30 0.86
N THR A 100 2.57 4.53 1.12
CA THR A 100 3.42 5.44 0.34
C THR A 100 3.53 4.98 -1.11
N HIS A 101 3.78 3.69 -1.33
CA HIS A 101 3.81 3.11 -2.68
C HIS A 101 2.45 3.26 -3.39
N GLY A 102 1.34 3.07 -2.69
CA GLY A 102 -0.01 3.28 -3.20
C GLY A 102 -0.24 4.69 -3.72
N TYR A 103 0.16 5.71 -2.96
CA TYR A 103 0.08 7.11 -3.41
C TYR A 103 1.01 7.41 -4.59
N ILE A 104 2.22 6.86 -4.63
CA ILE A 104 3.14 7.02 -5.77
C ILE A 104 2.52 6.42 -7.05
N GLN A 105 1.96 5.21 -6.97
CA GLN A 105 1.32 4.58 -8.11
C GLN A 105 0.11 5.40 -8.59
N ARG A 106 -0.73 5.84 -7.66
CA ARG A 106 -1.89 6.68 -8.00
C ARG A 106 -1.47 8.02 -8.60
N THR A 107 -0.36 8.60 -8.15
CA THR A 107 0.24 9.78 -8.76
C THR A 107 0.68 9.48 -10.19
N ALA A 108 1.35 8.35 -10.43
CA ALA A 108 1.72 7.96 -11.79
C ALA A 108 0.51 7.83 -12.73
N ASP A 109 -0.63 7.35 -12.22
CA ASP A 109 -1.84 7.14 -13.02
C ASP A 109 -2.61 8.45 -13.30
N LEU A 110 -2.70 9.37 -12.32
CA LEU A 110 -3.57 10.55 -12.40
C LEU A 110 -2.83 11.86 -12.66
N ASN A 111 -1.58 11.98 -12.22
CA ASN A 111 -0.83 13.23 -12.33
C ASN A 111 -0.47 13.66 -13.75
N PRO A 112 -0.31 12.75 -14.76
CA PRO A 112 -0.19 13.18 -16.16
C PRO A 112 -1.39 14.01 -16.67
N LEU A 113 -2.55 13.89 -16.01
CA LEU A 113 -3.73 14.69 -16.31
C LEU A 113 -3.87 15.88 -15.35
N LEU A 114 -3.62 15.66 -14.05
CA LEU A 114 -3.90 16.65 -13.01
C LEU A 114 -2.77 17.66 -12.77
N HIS A 115 -1.51 17.30 -13.06
CA HIS A 115 -0.33 18.13 -12.80
C HIS A 115 -0.22 18.69 -11.37
N ALA A 116 -0.78 17.97 -10.39
CA ALA A 116 -0.83 18.39 -8.99
C ALA A 116 0.50 18.18 -8.25
N VAL A 117 1.27 17.16 -8.63
CA VAL A 117 2.57 16.81 -8.03
C VAL A 117 3.67 17.19 -9.02
N ILE A 118 4.58 18.08 -8.61
CA ILE A 118 5.68 18.55 -9.47
C ILE A 118 6.92 17.65 -9.36
N GLU A 119 7.08 16.97 -8.22
CA GLU A 119 8.21 16.07 -7.97
C GLU A 119 7.87 15.05 -6.88
N ILE A 120 8.30 13.80 -7.05
CA ILE A 120 8.20 12.76 -6.02
C ILE A 120 9.55 12.62 -5.32
N ASN A 121 9.54 12.42 -4.00
CA ASN A 121 10.74 12.14 -3.24
C ASN A 121 11.27 10.75 -3.61
N PRO A 122 12.48 10.62 -4.20
CA PRO A 122 13.03 9.33 -4.59
C PRO A 122 13.28 8.39 -3.40
N GLN A 123 13.33 8.92 -2.18
CA GLN A 123 13.55 8.17 -0.95
C GLN A 123 12.27 7.89 -0.15
N ALA A 124 11.09 8.34 -0.62
CA ALA A 124 9.83 8.22 0.15
C ALA A 124 9.56 6.80 0.64
N VAL A 125 9.69 5.79 -0.23
CA VAL A 125 9.42 4.38 0.10
C VAL A 125 10.45 3.83 1.10
N ALA A 126 11.72 4.22 0.98
CA ALA A 126 12.77 3.81 1.89
C ALA A 126 12.54 4.40 3.30
N ILE A 127 12.21 5.70 3.37
CA ILE A 127 11.86 6.39 4.61
C ILE A 127 10.63 5.74 5.27
N ALA A 128 9.59 5.47 4.48
CA ALA A 128 8.38 4.78 4.96
C ALA A 128 8.70 3.39 5.54
N SER A 129 9.57 2.63 4.87
CA SER A 129 10.03 1.32 5.34
C SER A 129 10.79 1.41 6.67
N GLN A 130 11.60 2.47 6.86
CA GLN A 130 12.28 2.73 8.13
C GLN A 130 11.27 3.03 9.25
N LEU A 131 10.23 3.83 8.98
CA LEU A 131 9.18 4.13 9.95
C LEU A 131 8.36 2.89 10.31
N ASP A 132 8.15 1.96 9.38
CA ASP A 132 7.57 0.65 9.68
C ASP A 132 8.47 -0.18 10.62
N ASN A 133 9.80 -0.14 10.44
CA ASN A 133 10.74 -0.80 11.34
C ASN A 133 10.67 -0.21 12.75
N GLU A 134 10.62 1.12 12.87
CA GLU A 134 10.45 1.81 14.16
C GLU A 134 9.16 1.40 14.86
N ARG A 135 8.04 1.35 14.11
CA ARG A 135 6.75 0.90 14.63
C ARG A 135 6.84 -0.53 15.17
N ARG A 136 7.47 -1.45 14.44
CA ARG A 136 7.67 -2.85 14.89
C ARG A 136 8.57 -2.96 16.12
N ALA A 137 9.51 -2.03 16.29
CA ALA A 137 10.34 -1.92 17.48
C ALA A 137 9.63 -1.23 18.66
N GLY A 138 8.35 -0.86 18.52
CA GLY A 138 7.58 -0.16 19.55
C GLY A 138 7.86 1.35 19.62
N HIS A 139 8.56 1.92 18.65
CA HIS A 139 8.85 3.35 18.58
C HIS A 139 7.91 4.05 17.59
N VAL A 140 6.84 4.66 18.10
CA VAL A 140 5.89 5.46 17.31
C VAL A 140 6.06 6.92 17.70
N ARG A 141 6.38 7.78 16.72
CA ARG A 141 6.71 9.20 16.93
C ARG A 141 5.49 10.10 17.14
N GLY A 142 4.28 9.61 16.88
CA GLY A 142 3.03 10.33 17.08
C GLY A 142 2.00 10.06 15.98
N PRO A 143 0.94 10.90 15.88
CA PRO A 143 -0.16 10.70 14.93
C PRO A 143 0.24 10.74 13.44
N LEU A 144 1.39 11.33 13.11
CA LEU A 144 1.90 11.41 11.74
C LEU A 144 2.89 10.29 11.39
N HIS A 145 3.18 9.36 12.30
CA HIS A 145 4.16 8.30 12.09
C HIS A 145 3.81 7.42 10.89
N GLY A 146 4.59 7.52 9.82
CA GLY A 146 4.40 6.79 8.58
C GLY A 146 3.38 7.40 7.60
N ILE A 147 2.90 8.62 7.84
CA ILE A 147 1.88 9.25 6.98
C ILE A 147 2.54 10.03 5.83
N PRO A 148 2.22 9.72 4.56
CA PRO A 148 2.77 10.42 3.40
C PRO A 148 2.05 11.74 3.10
N LEU A 149 2.83 12.81 3.04
CA LEU A 149 2.36 14.19 2.85
C LEU A 149 3.02 14.85 1.64
N LEU A 150 2.26 15.70 0.94
CA LEU A 150 2.83 16.62 -0.05
C LEU A 150 3.14 17.98 0.57
N LEU A 151 4.25 18.59 0.18
CA LEU A 151 4.59 19.97 0.53
C LEU A 151 4.54 20.84 -0.73
N LYS A 152 3.91 22.01 -0.68
CA LYS A 152 3.98 22.99 -1.77
C LYS A 152 5.44 23.28 -2.13
N ASP A 153 5.76 23.40 -3.42
CA ASP A 153 7.13 23.50 -3.94
C ASP A 153 7.87 24.82 -3.59
N ASN A 154 7.24 25.73 -2.85
CA ASN A 154 7.89 26.88 -2.21
C ASN A 154 8.32 26.61 -0.74
N ILE A 155 8.10 25.39 -0.22
CA ILE A 155 8.54 24.96 1.11
C ILE A 155 9.88 24.23 0.96
N ALA A 156 10.90 24.66 1.71
CA ALA A 156 12.24 24.09 1.63
C ALA A 156 12.30 22.63 2.14
N THR A 157 12.93 21.77 1.34
CA THR A 157 13.36 20.42 1.73
C THR A 157 14.83 20.25 1.35
N ASP A 158 15.67 19.96 2.33
CA ASP A 158 17.10 19.68 2.13
C ASP A 158 17.30 18.16 1.97
N ASP A 159 16.74 17.64 0.88
CA ASP A 159 16.88 16.26 0.43
C ASP A 159 16.99 16.21 -1.09
N ASN A 160 16.85 15.03 -1.71
CA ASN A 160 17.00 14.85 -3.16
C ASN A 160 15.77 15.33 -3.97
N MET A 161 15.11 16.39 -3.51
CA MET A 161 14.05 17.11 -4.23
C MET A 161 14.41 18.58 -4.38
N GLN A 162 13.76 19.25 -5.32
CA GLN A 162 13.94 20.67 -5.55
C GLN A 162 12.91 21.50 -4.76
N THR A 163 13.24 22.76 -4.48
CA THR A 163 12.31 23.79 -4.00
C THR A 163 12.40 24.96 -4.96
N THR A 164 11.47 25.03 -5.92
CA THR A 164 11.62 25.93 -7.08
C THR A 164 10.58 27.03 -7.15
N ALA A 165 9.59 27.05 -6.24
CA ALA A 165 8.40 27.87 -6.37
C ALA A 165 7.74 27.76 -7.77
N GLY A 166 7.88 26.59 -8.41
CA GLY A 166 7.42 26.31 -9.77
C GLY A 166 8.28 26.89 -10.91
N SER A 167 9.39 27.57 -10.59
CA SER A 167 10.17 28.31 -11.58
C SER A 167 11.41 27.57 -12.08
N LEU A 168 11.62 27.58 -13.39
CA LEU A 168 12.84 27.03 -14.01
C LEU A 168 14.09 27.86 -13.68
N ALA A 169 13.94 29.12 -13.26
CA ALA A 169 15.07 30.01 -12.94
C ALA A 169 15.90 29.54 -11.74
N ILE A 170 15.28 28.80 -10.81
CA ILE A 170 15.94 28.26 -9.62
C ILE A 170 15.90 26.73 -9.57
N TYR A 171 15.60 26.09 -10.70
CA TYR A 171 15.74 24.65 -10.84
C TYR A 171 17.22 24.26 -10.77
N GLY A 172 17.56 23.24 -9.98
CA GLY A 172 18.94 22.86 -9.67
C GLY A 172 19.56 23.66 -8.51
N SER A 173 18.82 24.60 -7.90
CA SER A 173 19.29 25.26 -6.69
C SER A 173 19.16 24.35 -5.47
N HIS A 174 20.08 24.53 -4.51
CA HIS A 174 20.05 23.82 -3.24
C HIS A 174 19.63 24.80 -2.13
N VAL A 175 18.61 24.42 -1.37
CA VAL A 175 18.27 25.13 -0.14
C VAL A 175 19.33 24.86 0.93
N PRO A 176 19.58 25.79 1.87
CA PRO A 176 20.60 25.58 2.91
C PRO A 176 20.16 24.62 4.02
N ALA A 177 18.85 24.38 4.17
CA ALA A 177 18.26 23.48 5.16
C ALA A 177 16.77 23.23 4.87
N ASP A 178 16.22 22.19 5.48
CA ASP A 178 14.76 22.00 5.61
C ASP A 178 14.11 23.25 6.24
N ALA A 179 12.92 23.62 5.77
CA ALA A 179 12.08 24.58 6.47
C ALA A 179 11.71 24.05 7.87
N VAL A 180 11.48 24.93 8.85
CA VAL A 180 11.13 24.53 10.23
C VAL A 180 9.90 23.60 10.26
N ILE A 181 8.90 23.84 9.41
CA ILE A 181 7.74 22.96 9.30
C ILE A 181 8.12 21.57 8.78
N THR A 182 8.99 21.48 7.77
CA THR A 182 9.51 20.21 7.25
C THR A 182 10.24 19.42 8.34
N GLN A 183 11.12 20.09 9.11
CA GLN A 183 11.83 19.47 10.23
C GLN A 183 10.86 18.90 11.27
N ARG A 184 9.82 19.66 11.64
CA ARG A 184 8.79 19.22 12.59
C ARG A 184 7.97 18.05 12.07
N LEU A 185 7.61 18.05 10.78
CA LEU A 185 6.89 16.94 10.16
C LEU A 185 7.73 15.65 10.16
N ARG A 186 9.01 15.74 9.80
CA ARG A 186 9.94 14.59 9.87
C ARG A 186 10.13 14.10 11.31
N ALA A 187 10.26 15.01 12.26
CA ALA A 187 10.37 14.67 13.69
C ALA A 187 9.11 13.95 14.19
N ALA A 188 7.92 14.35 13.72
CA ALA A 188 6.65 13.67 14.00
C ALA A 188 6.47 12.34 13.25
N GLY A 189 7.43 11.95 12.41
CA GLY A 189 7.42 10.70 11.65
C GLY A 189 6.63 10.76 10.34
N ALA A 190 6.33 11.94 9.81
CA ALA A 190 5.71 12.05 8.49
C ALA A 190 6.70 11.65 7.37
N VAL A 191 6.17 11.02 6.33
CA VAL A 191 6.90 10.76 5.08
C VAL A 191 6.65 11.96 4.16
N ILE A 192 7.70 12.69 3.80
CA ILE A 192 7.57 13.72 2.76
C ILE A 192 7.52 13.01 1.41
N LEU A 193 6.32 12.82 0.87
CA LEU A 193 6.05 12.07 -0.35
C LEU A 193 6.63 12.76 -1.58
N GLY A 194 6.56 14.08 -1.61
CA GLY A 194 6.92 14.87 -2.78
C GLY A 194 6.57 16.33 -2.62
N LYS A 195 6.72 17.05 -3.73
CA LYS A 195 6.43 18.47 -3.90
C LYS A 195 5.13 18.63 -4.68
N ALA A 196 4.21 19.44 -4.18
CA ALA A 196 3.00 19.84 -4.88
C ALA A 196 3.27 21.05 -5.78
N ASN A 197 2.71 21.04 -6.98
CA ASN A 197 2.73 22.16 -7.92
C ASN A 197 1.99 23.38 -7.34
N LEU A 198 2.22 24.55 -7.91
CA LEU A 198 1.67 25.82 -7.47
C LEU A 198 1.53 26.80 -8.64
N GLY A 199 0.79 27.89 -8.42
CA GLY A 199 0.98 29.10 -9.22
C GLY A 199 2.41 29.61 -9.04
N GLU A 200 3.14 29.77 -10.13
CA GLU A 200 4.57 30.16 -10.12
C GLU A 200 4.81 31.41 -9.27
N TRP A 201 5.87 31.39 -8.44
CA TRP A 201 6.16 32.45 -7.46
C TRP A 201 4.98 32.78 -6.55
N ALA A 202 4.24 31.74 -6.14
CA ALA A 202 3.04 31.87 -5.33
C ALA A 202 1.99 32.82 -5.96
N ASN A 203 1.91 32.87 -7.29
CA ASN A 203 1.05 33.76 -8.08
C ASN A 203 1.42 35.25 -7.98
N PHE A 204 2.64 35.59 -7.56
CA PHE A 204 3.15 36.96 -7.45
C PHE A 204 4.18 37.28 -8.55
N ARG A 205 3.87 36.90 -9.79
CA ARG A 205 4.79 37.04 -10.95
C ARG A 205 4.33 38.07 -12.00
N SER A 206 3.03 38.28 -12.15
CA SER A 206 2.45 39.15 -13.18
C SER A 206 1.17 39.81 -12.68
N PHE A 207 0.94 41.06 -13.09
CA PHE A 207 -0.30 41.80 -12.84
C PHE A 207 -1.27 41.74 -14.03
N ILE A 208 -0.92 41.03 -15.11
CA ILE A 208 -1.79 40.90 -16.28
C ILE A 208 -2.97 39.99 -15.89
N PRO A 209 -4.23 40.42 -16.14
CA PRO A 209 -5.41 39.64 -15.80
C PRO A 209 -5.62 38.49 -16.79
N ILE A 210 -4.68 37.54 -16.89
CA ILE A 210 -4.91 36.23 -17.51
C ILE A 210 -5.57 35.29 -16.47
N PHE A 211 -6.47 35.86 -15.68
CA PHE A 211 -7.37 35.11 -14.81
C PHE A 211 -8.43 34.45 -15.71
N PRO A 212 -8.73 33.15 -15.55
CA PRO A 212 -8.26 32.22 -14.51
C PRO A 212 -7.10 31.27 -14.93
N LEU A 213 -6.51 31.46 -16.11
CA LEU A 213 -5.70 30.43 -16.78
C LEU A 213 -4.30 30.20 -16.18
N ALA A 214 -3.75 31.12 -15.39
CA ALA A 214 -2.39 31.01 -14.86
C ALA A 214 -2.28 30.73 -13.35
N VAL A 215 -3.38 30.69 -12.60
CA VAL A 215 -3.36 30.66 -11.12
C VAL A 215 -2.74 29.37 -10.57
N GLY A 216 -2.94 28.26 -11.26
CA GLY A 216 -2.37 26.95 -10.93
C GLY A 216 -1.22 26.51 -11.83
N TRP A 217 -0.74 27.40 -12.71
CA TRP A 217 0.31 27.10 -13.68
C TRP A 217 1.70 27.46 -13.14
N SER A 218 2.68 26.61 -13.43
CA SER A 218 4.09 26.94 -13.32
C SER A 218 4.91 26.45 -14.51
N ALA A 219 6.02 27.13 -14.79
CA ALA A 219 6.90 26.76 -15.90
C ALA A 219 7.47 25.34 -15.75
N ARG A 220 7.75 24.92 -14.51
CA ARG A 220 8.28 23.59 -14.22
C ARG A 220 7.19 22.52 -14.11
N GLY A 221 6.05 22.83 -13.47
CA GLY A 221 5.02 21.84 -13.15
C GLY A 221 3.87 21.75 -14.14
N GLY A 222 3.76 22.70 -15.07
CA GLY A 222 2.60 22.80 -15.97
C GLY A 222 1.36 23.34 -15.26
N ASN A 223 0.19 23.12 -15.86
CA ASN A 223 -1.08 23.63 -15.36
C ASN A 223 -1.78 22.62 -14.45
N THR A 224 -1.84 22.87 -13.14
CA THR A 224 -2.64 22.04 -12.24
C THR A 224 -4.13 22.13 -12.59
N ILE A 225 -4.79 20.98 -12.73
CA ILE A 225 -6.22 20.87 -13.10
C ILE A 225 -7.07 20.53 -11.87
N ASN A 226 -8.29 21.07 -11.83
CA ASN A 226 -9.26 20.74 -10.79
C ASN A 226 -9.75 19.28 -10.95
N PRO A 227 -9.61 18.42 -9.93
CA PRO A 227 -9.99 17.01 -10.03
C PRO A 227 -11.51 16.76 -10.08
N TYR A 228 -12.34 17.76 -9.73
CA TYR A 228 -13.80 17.66 -9.81
C TYR A 228 -14.37 18.09 -11.17
N ASP A 229 -13.68 19.00 -11.86
CA ASP A 229 -14.05 19.46 -13.20
C ASP A 229 -12.78 19.81 -13.98
N LEU A 230 -12.41 18.94 -14.92
CA LEU A 230 -11.19 19.07 -15.72
C LEU A 230 -11.21 20.29 -16.67
N SER A 231 -12.37 20.92 -16.87
CA SER A 231 -12.51 22.15 -17.65
C SER A 231 -12.30 23.42 -16.83
N TYR A 232 -12.18 23.28 -15.49
CA TYR A 232 -12.10 24.39 -14.56
C TYR A 232 -10.71 24.56 -13.94
N THR A 233 -10.41 25.79 -13.50
CA THR A 233 -9.15 26.11 -12.83
C THR A 233 -9.05 25.42 -11.46
N SER A 234 -7.83 25.03 -11.08
CA SER A 234 -7.51 24.53 -9.74
C SER A 234 -7.42 25.63 -8.68
N TRP A 235 -7.54 26.90 -9.07
CA TRP A 235 -7.24 28.08 -8.24
C TRP A 235 -5.82 27.99 -7.66
N GLY A 236 -5.50 28.75 -6.61
CA GLY A 236 -4.14 28.77 -6.07
C GLY A 236 -3.87 29.92 -5.12
N SER A 237 -2.60 30.19 -4.79
CA SER A 237 -1.43 29.56 -5.42
C SER A 237 -1.12 28.14 -4.95
N SER A 238 -1.75 27.63 -3.89
CA SER A 238 -1.59 26.25 -3.39
C SER A 238 -2.34 25.20 -4.23
N SER A 239 -2.27 25.31 -5.56
CA SER A 239 -3.08 24.54 -6.52
C SER A 239 -2.86 23.04 -6.39
N GLY A 240 -1.60 22.59 -6.46
CA GLY A 240 -1.24 21.18 -6.38
C GLY A 240 -1.52 20.57 -5.01
N SER A 241 -1.37 21.33 -3.93
CA SER A 241 -1.68 20.84 -2.58
C SER A 241 -3.17 20.53 -2.45
N ALA A 242 -4.04 21.42 -2.93
CA ALA A 242 -5.49 21.21 -2.91
C ALA A 242 -5.92 20.09 -3.86
N ALA A 243 -5.48 20.13 -5.12
CA ALA A 243 -5.82 19.11 -6.12
C ALA A 243 -5.28 17.73 -5.74
N GLY A 244 -4.06 17.64 -5.22
CA GLY A 244 -3.44 16.41 -4.76
C GLY A 244 -4.17 15.78 -3.58
N ALA A 245 -4.58 16.58 -2.58
CA ALA A 245 -5.40 16.08 -1.49
C ALA A 245 -6.78 15.61 -1.98
N ALA A 246 -7.49 16.42 -2.77
CA ALA A 246 -8.82 16.08 -3.29
C ALA A 246 -8.82 14.83 -4.20
N ALA A 247 -7.74 14.58 -4.94
CA ALA A 247 -7.60 13.40 -5.79
C ALA A 247 -7.03 12.17 -5.07
N ASN A 248 -6.82 12.23 -3.75
CA ASN A 248 -6.14 11.19 -2.95
C ASN A 248 -4.73 10.85 -3.46
N LEU A 249 -3.93 11.85 -3.85
CA LEU A 249 -2.52 11.67 -4.20
C LEU A 249 -1.59 11.74 -2.98
N CYS A 250 -2.14 12.08 -1.81
CA CYS A 250 -1.48 12.07 -0.51
C CYS A 250 -2.52 11.91 0.60
N ALA A 251 -2.07 11.64 1.83
CA ALA A 251 -2.97 11.61 2.99
C ALA A 251 -3.36 13.02 3.46
N ALA A 252 -2.43 13.97 3.35
CA ALA A 252 -2.67 15.40 3.52
C ALA A 252 -1.56 16.21 2.81
N ALA A 253 -1.79 17.50 2.62
CA ALA A 253 -0.84 18.40 1.97
C ALA A 253 -0.68 19.71 2.76
N ILE A 254 0.48 20.34 2.61
CA ILE A 254 0.78 21.65 3.18
C ILE A 254 0.76 22.70 2.07
N GLY A 255 0.04 23.80 2.31
CA GLY A 255 -0.01 24.98 1.44
C GLY A 255 0.59 26.22 2.10
N THR A 256 0.57 27.34 1.38
CA THR A 256 0.91 28.67 1.90
C THR A 256 -0.14 29.68 1.44
N GLU A 257 -0.44 30.66 2.28
CA GLU A 257 -1.36 31.79 2.03
C GLU A 257 -0.73 33.09 2.52
#